data_AF-A0A7W1K643-F1
#
_entry.id   AF-A0A7W1K643-F1
#
_cell.length_a   1.000
_cell.length_b   1.000
_cell.length_c   1.000
_cell.angle_alpha   90.00
_cell.angle_beta   90.00
_cell.angle_gamma   90.00
#
_symmetry.space_group_name_H-M   'P 1'
#
loop_
_entity.id
_entity.type
_entity.pdbx_description
1 polymer ?
#
loop_
_entity_poly.entity_id
_entity_poly.type
_entity_poly.pdbx_seq_one_letter_code
_entity_poly.pdbx_strand_id
1 'polypeptide(L)'
;EGVALFEIARVYLPDGGELPREEQHVAGIVEGGFPRAKGAVETILGSVQLQGSYRRGSHDLLHPGKTAVTDHGVVGELRPGILEGSWGAFELDLGSIELSDHLRYEDLITFPPIKQDLAFSVPDDVLVGDLAEAAHAAVPELRKMVPFDVYRGEQVGDGRKSIAFRVEFRSPERTLTDEEAAAQRDKIVNVLKLEFGAELRS
;
A
#
# COMPACT_ATOMS: atom_id res chain seq x y z
N GLU A 1 -4.61 25.52 0.98
CA GLU A 1 -4.71 24.61 -0.18
C GLU A 1 -3.38 24.65 -0.91
N GLY A 2 -2.85 23.50 -1.32
CA GLY A 2 -1.61 23.39 -2.09
C GLY A 2 -1.90 22.88 -3.50
N VAL A 3 -1.02 23.15 -4.46
CA VAL A 3 -1.20 22.80 -5.87
C VAL A 3 -1.37 21.28 -6.06
N ALA A 4 -2.34 20.91 -6.89
CA ALA A 4 -2.56 19.54 -7.36
C ALA A 4 -3.11 19.58 -8.78
N LEU A 5 -2.34 19.04 -9.74
CA LEU A 5 -2.68 19.03 -11.16
C LEU A 5 -2.59 17.60 -11.69
N PHE A 6 -3.43 17.27 -12.66
CA PHE A 6 -3.33 16.03 -13.42
C PHE A 6 -3.70 16.28 -14.88
N GLU A 7 -3.24 15.39 -15.74
CA GLU A 7 -3.55 15.38 -17.17
C GLU A 7 -3.78 13.94 -17.63
N ILE A 8 -4.70 13.78 -18.58
CA ILE A 8 -4.91 12.54 -19.32
C ILE A 8 -4.58 12.82 -20.78
N ALA A 9 -3.54 12.18 -21.29
CA ALA A 9 -3.03 12.42 -22.63
C ALA A 9 -2.42 11.15 -23.23
N ARG A 10 -2.12 11.18 -24.53
CA ARG A 10 -1.33 10.14 -25.18
C ARG A 10 0.15 10.41 -25.01
N VAL A 11 0.91 9.37 -24.67
CA VAL A 11 2.37 9.36 -24.76
C VAL A 11 2.79 8.63 -26.04
N TYR A 12 3.96 8.98 -26.55
CA TYR A 12 4.50 8.45 -27.81
C TYR A 12 5.84 7.80 -27.52
N LEU A 13 5.84 6.47 -27.34
CA LEU A 13 7.03 5.72 -26.96
C LEU A 13 7.71 5.12 -28.19
N PRO A 14 9.04 5.26 -28.33
CA PRO A 14 9.77 4.66 -29.45
C PRO A 14 9.78 3.13 -29.32
N ASP A 15 9.28 2.43 -30.35
CA ASP A 15 9.20 0.96 -30.40
C ASP A 15 10.02 0.36 -31.58
N GLY A 16 10.95 1.14 -32.13
CA GLY A 16 11.83 0.72 -33.24
C GLY A 16 11.16 0.63 -34.62
N GLY A 17 9.83 0.84 -34.72
CA GLY A 17 9.08 0.95 -35.97
C GLY A 17 9.02 2.36 -36.56
N GLU A 18 8.33 2.51 -37.70
CA GLU A 18 8.10 3.82 -38.35
C GLU A 18 7.17 4.74 -37.53
N LEU A 19 6.25 4.17 -36.76
CA LEU A 19 5.35 4.89 -35.88
C LEU A 19 5.64 4.54 -34.42
N PRO A 20 5.52 5.50 -33.49
CA PRO A 20 5.66 5.22 -32.06
C PRO A 20 4.47 4.41 -31.56
N ARG A 21 4.69 3.70 -30.44
CA ARG A 21 3.60 3.12 -29.66
C ARG A 21 2.89 4.25 -28.92
N GLU A 22 1.59 4.40 -29.20
CA GLU A 22 0.73 5.38 -28.53
C GLU A 22 0.01 4.74 -27.35
N GLU A 23 0.23 5.27 -26.15
CA GLU A 23 -0.41 4.78 -24.92
C GLU A 23 -1.14 5.93 -24.24
N GLN A 24 -2.33 5.67 -23.67
CA GLN A 24 -3.08 6.69 -22.96
C GLN A 24 -2.69 6.66 -21.49
N HIS A 25 -2.10 7.74 -21.00
CA HIS A 25 -1.62 7.84 -19.62
C HIS A 25 -2.44 8.86 -18.84
N VAL A 26 -2.49 8.67 -17.52
CA VAL A 26 -2.79 9.73 -16.57
C VAL A 26 -1.52 10.06 -15.78
N ALA A 27 -1.15 11.34 -15.76
CA ALA A 27 -0.02 11.83 -14.98
C ALA A 27 -0.49 12.94 -14.04
N GLY A 28 0.17 13.08 -12.89
CA GLY A 28 -0.16 14.11 -11.93
C GLY A 28 1.02 14.56 -11.09
N ILE A 29 0.93 15.80 -10.61
CA ILE A 29 1.90 16.42 -9.71
C ILE A 29 1.15 17.14 -8.58
N VAL A 30 1.61 16.92 -7.34
CA VAL A 30 0.92 17.41 -6.13
C VAL A 30 1.90 17.91 -5.07
N GLU A 31 1.58 19.00 -4.40
CA GLU A 31 2.29 19.42 -3.18
C GLU A 31 1.97 18.48 -2.01
N GLY A 32 2.96 18.13 -1.20
CA GLY A 32 2.81 17.21 -0.07
C GLY A 32 3.48 15.85 -0.29
N GLY A 33 4.33 15.75 -1.32
CA GLY A 33 5.26 14.63 -1.51
C GLY A 33 4.60 13.30 -1.86
N PHE A 34 5.38 12.23 -1.65
CA PHE A 34 4.97 10.87 -1.94
C PHE A 34 3.62 10.44 -1.35
N PRO A 35 3.28 10.72 -0.07
CA PRO A 35 2.02 10.25 0.50
C PRO A 35 0.79 10.78 -0.23
N ARG A 36 0.81 12.04 -0.68
CA ARG A 36 -0.31 12.64 -1.40
C ARG A 36 -0.43 12.09 -2.82
N ALA A 37 0.69 11.89 -3.51
CA ALA A 37 0.69 11.26 -4.83
C ALA A 37 0.22 9.81 -4.78
N LYS A 38 0.69 9.03 -3.79
CA LYS A 38 0.22 7.65 -3.58
C LYS A 38 -1.28 7.62 -3.30
N GLY A 39 -1.79 8.52 -2.45
CA GLY A 39 -3.23 8.61 -2.18
C GLY A 39 -4.06 8.93 -3.43
N ALA A 40 -3.53 9.75 -4.35
CA ALA A 40 -4.19 10.00 -5.65
C ALA A 40 -4.24 8.72 -6.50
N VAL A 41 -3.13 7.98 -6.62
CA VAL A 41 -3.08 6.69 -7.32
C VAL A 41 -4.04 5.67 -6.71
N GLU A 42 -4.06 5.54 -5.37
CA GLU A 42 -4.99 4.66 -4.66
C GLU A 42 -6.45 5.04 -4.90
N THR A 43 -6.75 6.34 -5.01
CA THR A 43 -8.09 6.85 -5.34
C THR A 43 -8.49 6.49 -6.77
N ILE A 44 -7.57 6.65 -7.73
CA ILE A 44 -7.80 6.31 -9.14
C ILE A 44 -8.09 4.82 -9.28
N LEU A 45 -7.20 3.95 -8.76
CA LEU A 45 -7.38 2.50 -8.83
C LEU A 45 -8.63 2.03 -8.06
N GLY A 46 -8.89 2.62 -6.89
CA GLY A 46 -10.08 2.32 -6.09
C GLY A 46 -11.39 2.70 -6.80
N SER A 47 -11.40 3.74 -7.64
CA SER A 47 -12.58 4.13 -8.43
C SER A 47 -13.01 3.08 -9.45
N VAL A 48 -12.09 2.20 -9.86
CA VAL A 48 -12.31 1.06 -10.76
C VAL A 48 -12.21 -0.29 -10.02
N GLN A 49 -12.36 -0.26 -8.69
CA GLN A 49 -12.35 -1.45 -7.82
C GLN A 49 -11.05 -2.27 -7.86
N LEU A 50 -9.93 -1.63 -8.20
CA LEU A 50 -8.60 -2.23 -8.17
C LEU A 50 -7.84 -1.79 -6.92
N GLN A 51 -7.05 -2.70 -6.38
CA GLN A 51 -6.05 -2.41 -5.35
C GLN A 51 -4.68 -2.37 -6.01
N GLY A 52 -3.93 -1.31 -5.78
CA GLY A 52 -2.57 -1.18 -6.33
C GLY A 52 -1.56 -2.02 -5.55
N SER A 53 -0.65 -2.67 -6.28
CA SER A 53 0.59 -3.20 -5.73
C SER A 53 1.68 -2.13 -5.77
N TYR A 54 2.58 -2.12 -4.78
CA TYR A 54 3.64 -1.11 -4.68
C TYR A 54 4.97 -1.77 -4.31
N ARG A 55 5.94 -1.70 -5.22
CA ARG A 55 7.31 -2.19 -4.98
C ARG A 55 8.28 -1.04 -5.03
N ARG A 56 9.35 -1.09 -4.21
CA ARG A 56 10.46 -0.12 -4.33
C ARG A 56 10.99 -0.14 -5.76
N GLY A 57 11.19 1.03 -6.34
CA GLY A 57 11.73 1.16 -7.68
C GLY A 57 12.50 2.47 -7.84
N SER A 58 12.81 2.80 -9.09
CA SER A 58 13.56 3.99 -9.45
C SER A 58 12.99 4.64 -10.69
N HIS A 59 13.09 5.97 -10.75
CA HIS A 59 12.76 6.76 -11.92
C HIS A 59 13.70 7.96 -12.00
N ASP A 60 13.99 8.43 -13.21
CA ASP A 60 14.98 9.47 -13.44
C ASP A 60 14.60 10.79 -12.76
N LEU A 61 13.31 11.13 -12.73
CA LEU A 61 12.80 12.35 -12.11
C LEU A 61 12.45 12.20 -10.63
N LEU A 62 12.43 10.97 -10.09
CA LEU A 62 11.94 10.68 -8.74
C LEU A 62 13.06 10.34 -7.75
N HIS A 63 12.81 10.61 -6.48
CA HIS A 63 13.74 10.37 -5.40
C HIS A 63 13.96 8.86 -5.19
N PRO A 64 15.22 8.37 -5.11
CA PRO A 64 15.53 6.94 -5.10
C PRO A 64 14.96 6.19 -3.89
N GLY A 65 14.81 6.86 -2.74
CA GLY A 65 14.20 6.30 -1.54
C GLY A 65 12.69 6.53 -1.38
N LYS A 66 12.05 7.24 -2.33
CA LYS A 66 10.62 7.59 -2.28
C LYS A 66 9.97 7.39 -3.65
N THR A 67 10.23 6.23 -4.24
CA THR A 67 9.67 5.82 -5.54
C THR A 67 9.11 4.42 -5.40
N ALA A 68 7.88 4.25 -5.86
CA ALA A 68 7.22 2.97 -5.97
C ALA A 68 6.77 2.72 -7.41
N VAL A 69 7.02 1.50 -7.88
CA VAL A 69 6.48 0.99 -9.15
C VAL A 69 5.24 0.17 -8.83
N THR A 70 4.21 0.35 -9.63
CA THR A 70 2.94 -0.38 -9.58
C THR A 70 2.81 -1.23 -10.85
N ASP A 71 1.78 -2.06 -10.93
CA ASP A 71 1.48 -2.82 -12.17
C ASP A 71 1.08 -1.91 -13.34
N HIS A 72 0.70 -0.66 -13.04
CA HIS A 72 0.17 0.29 -14.01
C HIS A 72 1.09 1.50 -14.24
N GLY A 73 2.23 1.60 -13.56
CA GLY A 73 3.14 2.74 -13.73
C GLY A 73 3.99 3.04 -12.50
N VAL A 74 4.17 4.33 -12.19
CA VAL A 74 5.08 4.78 -11.14
C VAL A 74 4.47 5.90 -10.31
N VAL A 75 4.82 5.94 -9.03
CA VAL A 75 4.51 7.04 -8.11
C VAL A 75 5.70 7.34 -7.22
N GLY A 76 6.00 8.60 -6.98
CA GLY A 76 7.16 9.00 -6.19
C GLY A 76 7.12 10.43 -5.70
N GLU A 77 8.16 10.80 -4.97
CA GLU A 77 8.50 12.20 -4.71
C GLU A 77 9.52 12.67 -5.75
N LEU A 78 9.39 13.89 -6.27
CA LEU A 78 10.38 14.47 -7.18
C LEU A 78 11.75 14.55 -6.52
N ARG A 79 12.82 14.45 -7.33
CA ARG A 79 14.17 14.67 -6.83
C ARG A 79 14.34 16.09 -6.27
N PRO A 80 15.16 16.26 -5.22
CA PRO A 80 15.53 17.59 -4.73
C PRO A 80 16.13 18.42 -5.87
N GLY A 81 15.73 19.70 -5.96
CA GLY A 81 16.25 20.65 -6.94
C GLY A 81 15.47 20.76 -8.25
N ILE A 82 14.45 19.92 -8.49
CA ILE A 82 13.53 20.11 -9.62
C ILE A 82 12.54 21.24 -9.30
N LEU A 83 11.91 21.19 -8.12
CA LEU A 83 11.01 22.21 -7.59
C LEU A 83 11.30 22.45 -6.11
N GLU A 84 11.05 23.66 -5.62
CA GLU A 84 11.14 23.97 -4.19
C GLU A 84 9.97 23.33 -3.43
N GLY A 85 10.26 22.69 -2.29
CA GLY A 85 9.27 22.00 -1.47
C GLY A 85 9.19 20.49 -1.72
N SER A 86 8.19 19.84 -1.13
CA SER A 86 7.96 18.40 -1.29
C SER A 86 6.83 18.15 -2.28
N TRP A 87 7.20 17.62 -3.44
CA TRP A 87 6.28 17.39 -4.55
C TRP A 87 6.20 15.91 -4.87
N GLY A 88 4.99 15.37 -4.85
CA GLY A 88 4.70 14.03 -5.31
C GLY A 88 4.32 14.05 -6.79
N ALA A 89 4.69 13.01 -7.52
CA ALA A 89 4.29 12.82 -8.91
C ALA A 89 3.93 11.35 -9.16
N PHE A 90 3.04 11.12 -10.11
CA PHE A 90 2.71 9.78 -10.59
C PHE A 90 2.43 9.80 -12.09
N GLU A 91 2.56 8.65 -12.70
CA GLU A 91 2.15 8.38 -14.07
C GLU A 91 1.68 6.94 -14.17
N LEU A 92 0.48 6.74 -14.72
CA LEU A 92 -0.14 5.43 -14.91
C LEU A 92 -0.55 5.26 -16.37
N ASP A 93 -0.24 4.10 -16.95
CA ASP A 93 -0.78 3.63 -18.22
C ASP A 93 -2.23 3.17 -18.01
N LEU A 94 -3.18 3.93 -18.54
CA LEU A 94 -4.60 3.61 -18.46
C LEU A 94 -4.97 2.40 -19.33
N GLY A 95 -4.19 2.10 -20.37
CA GLY A 95 -4.39 0.94 -21.23
C GLY A 95 -4.09 -0.39 -20.51
N SER A 96 -3.21 -0.36 -19.50
CA SER A 96 -2.91 -1.51 -18.64
C SER A 96 -3.98 -1.82 -17.59
N ILE A 97 -4.94 -0.90 -17.38
CA ILE A 97 -5.98 -1.04 -16.37
C ILE A 97 -7.14 -1.83 -16.96
N GLU A 98 -7.23 -3.10 -16.59
CA GLU A 98 -8.36 -3.95 -16.97
C GLU A 98 -9.62 -3.59 -16.16
N LEU A 99 -10.57 -2.93 -16.82
CA LEU A 99 -11.87 -2.66 -16.22
C LEU A 99 -12.67 -3.96 -16.12
N SER A 100 -13.10 -4.32 -14.92
CA SER A 100 -13.99 -5.45 -14.72
C SER A 100 -15.44 -5.00 -14.85
N ASP A 101 -16.19 -5.58 -15.79
CA ASP A 101 -17.64 -5.43 -15.89
C ASP A 101 -18.39 -6.30 -14.85
N HIS A 102 -17.66 -7.00 -13.97
CA HIS A 102 -18.26 -7.88 -12.98
C HIS A 102 -18.68 -7.10 -11.75
N LEU A 103 -19.98 -6.98 -11.54
CA LEU A 103 -20.54 -6.56 -10.27
C LEU A 103 -20.13 -7.58 -9.19
N ARG A 104 -19.13 -7.24 -8.39
CA ARG A 104 -18.76 -8.03 -7.20
C ARG A 104 -19.81 -7.80 -6.12
N TYR A 105 -20.71 -8.76 -5.98
CA TYR A 105 -21.57 -8.86 -4.80
C TYR A 105 -20.77 -9.47 -3.66
N GLU A 106 -20.62 -8.72 -2.57
CA GLU A 106 -20.09 -9.23 -1.31
C GLU A 106 -21.25 -9.23 -0.30
N ASP A 107 -21.51 -10.38 0.32
CA ASP A 107 -22.56 -10.48 1.33
C ASP A 107 -22.28 -9.52 2.48
N LEU A 108 -23.32 -8.82 2.92
CA LEU A 108 -23.24 -7.97 4.10
C LEU A 108 -23.07 -8.86 5.33
N ILE A 109 -21.82 -8.95 5.81
CA ILE A 109 -21.54 -9.58 7.09
C ILE A 109 -22.27 -8.78 8.17
N THR A 110 -23.15 -9.43 8.93
CA THR A 110 -23.93 -8.81 10.02
C THR A 110 -23.33 -9.08 11.40
N PHE A 111 -22.40 -10.03 11.51
CA PHE A 111 -21.71 -10.36 12.76
C PHE A 111 -20.75 -9.24 13.17
N PRO A 112 -20.66 -8.87 14.46
CA PRO A 112 -19.79 -7.78 14.88
C PRO A 112 -18.30 -8.14 14.70
N PRO A 113 -17.44 -7.17 14.34
CA PRO A 113 -16.00 -7.38 14.30
C PRO A 113 -15.37 -7.32 15.70
N ILE A 114 -14.28 -8.06 15.89
CA ILE A 114 -13.36 -7.88 17.03
C ILE A 114 -12.18 -7.03 16.55
N LYS A 115 -11.90 -5.94 17.27
CA LYS A 115 -10.81 -5.00 16.94
C LYS A 115 -9.73 -5.06 18.01
N GLN A 116 -8.48 -5.15 17.58
CA GLN A 116 -7.32 -5.20 18.46
C GLN A 116 -6.18 -4.39 17.85
N ASP A 117 -5.36 -3.80 18.71
CA ASP A 117 -4.12 -3.16 18.29
C ASP A 117 -2.97 -4.13 18.55
N LEU A 118 -2.12 -4.35 17.54
CA LEU A 118 -0.93 -5.19 17.65
C LEU A 118 0.31 -4.37 17.29
N ALA A 119 1.34 -4.40 18.14
CA ALA A 119 2.61 -3.74 17.87
C ALA A 119 3.72 -4.76 17.66
N PHE A 120 4.40 -4.67 16.52
CA PHE A 120 5.52 -5.54 16.17
C PHE A 120 6.82 -4.76 16.07
N SER A 121 7.86 -5.25 16.76
CA SER A 121 9.24 -4.87 16.49
C SER A 121 9.74 -5.69 15.30
N VAL A 122 10.27 -5.04 14.26
CA VAL A 122 10.82 -5.71 13.05
C VAL A 122 12.13 -5.05 12.62
N PRO A 123 12.98 -5.73 11.84
CA PRO A 123 14.07 -5.08 11.12
C PRO A 123 13.58 -3.88 10.29
N ASP A 124 14.38 -2.81 10.21
CA ASP A 124 13.96 -1.54 9.58
C ASP A 124 13.69 -1.65 8.07
N ASP A 125 14.28 -2.64 7.41
CA ASP A 125 14.12 -2.91 5.98
C ASP A 125 12.81 -3.63 5.62
N VAL A 126 12.20 -4.37 6.56
CA VAL A 126 10.92 -5.08 6.36
C VAL A 126 9.81 -4.11 5.95
N LEU A 127 9.10 -4.40 4.86
CA LEU A 127 8.02 -3.54 4.40
C LEU A 127 6.74 -3.80 5.20
N VAL A 128 6.00 -2.73 5.48
CA VAL A 128 4.71 -2.81 6.16
C VAL A 128 3.68 -3.61 5.35
N GLY A 129 3.76 -3.50 4.01
CA GLY A 129 2.93 -4.25 3.08
C GLY A 129 3.13 -5.76 3.24
N ASP A 130 4.38 -6.22 3.24
CA ASP A 130 4.72 -7.64 3.37
C ASP A 130 4.16 -8.26 4.66
N LEU A 131 4.20 -7.52 5.79
CA LEU A 131 3.60 -7.95 7.05
C LEU A 131 2.08 -8.11 6.94
N ALA A 132 1.40 -7.14 6.32
CA ALA A 132 -0.05 -7.19 6.14
C ALA A 132 -0.46 -8.32 5.19
N GLU A 133 0.25 -8.51 4.08
CA GLU A 133 0.01 -9.58 3.10
C GLU A 133 0.17 -10.96 3.74
N ALA A 134 1.26 -11.20 4.47
CA ALA A 134 1.49 -12.47 5.17
C ALA A 134 0.41 -12.74 6.23
N ALA A 135 -0.03 -11.72 6.97
CA ALA A 135 -1.12 -11.86 7.94
C ALA A 135 -2.46 -12.21 7.28
N HIS A 136 -2.80 -11.54 6.16
CA HIS A 136 -4.02 -11.83 5.40
C HIS A 136 -3.98 -13.22 4.77
N ALA A 137 -2.83 -13.69 4.29
CA ALA A 137 -2.66 -15.04 3.78
C ALA A 137 -2.84 -16.10 4.88
N ALA A 138 -2.40 -15.82 6.11
CA ALA A 138 -2.46 -16.76 7.23
C ALA A 138 -3.84 -16.84 7.92
N VAL A 139 -4.64 -15.77 7.87
CA VAL A 139 -5.91 -15.67 8.62
C VAL A 139 -7.06 -15.22 7.71
N PRO A 140 -7.91 -16.14 7.24
CA PRO A 140 -9.05 -15.80 6.37
C PRO A 140 -10.08 -14.86 7.00
N GLU A 141 -10.24 -14.90 8.33
CA GLU A 141 -11.16 -13.98 9.03
C GLU A 141 -10.56 -12.59 9.30
N LEU A 142 -9.31 -12.33 8.91
CA LEU A 142 -8.68 -11.02 9.02
C LEU A 142 -9.24 -10.09 7.93
N ARG A 143 -10.03 -9.09 8.35
CA ARG A 143 -10.63 -8.10 7.44
C ARG A 143 -9.78 -6.87 7.24
N LYS A 144 -9.03 -6.46 8.26
CA LYS A 144 -8.16 -5.29 8.18
C LYS A 144 -6.92 -5.50 9.02
N MET A 145 -5.78 -5.07 8.49
CA MET A 145 -4.54 -4.86 9.22
C MET A 145 -3.92 -3.56 8.71
N VAL A 146 -4.19 -2.45 9.39
CA VAL A 146 -3.81 -1.11 8.92
C VAL A 146 -2.79 -0.50 9.89
N PRO A 147 -1.60 -0.10 9.42
CA PRO A 147 -0.62 0.58 10.27
C PRO A 147 -1.17 1.94 10.69
N PHE A 148 -0.99 2.31 11.95
CA PHE A 148 -1.36 3.64 12.45
C PHE A 148 -0.21 4.36 13.15
N ASP A 149 0.86 3.65 13.52
CA ASP A 149 2.06 4.26 14.08
C ASP A 149 3.31 3.47 13.65
N VAL A 150 4.40 4.21 13.42
CA VAL A 150 5.72 3.66 13.12
C VAL A 150 6.74 4.43 13.95
N TYR A 151 7.30 3.76 14.95
CA TYR A 151 8.29 4.33 15.86
C TYR A 151 9.69 3.79 15.58
N ARG A 152 10.66 4.71 15.55
CA ARG A 152 12.10 4.45 15.49
C ARG A 152 12.76 5.16 16.65
N GLY A 153 13.42 4.41 17.53
CA GLY A 153 14.12 4.99 18.66
C GLY A 153 14.75 3.91 19.53
N GLU A 154 15.51 4.34 20.54
CA GLU A 154 16.36 3.47 21.37
C GLU A 154 15.59 2.29 22.01
N GLN A 155 14.31 2.47 22.34
CA GLN A 155 13.47 1.45 22.96
C GLN A 155 13.16 0.23 22.07
N VAL A 156 13.41 0.33 20.75
CA VAL A 156 13.23 -0.78 19.80
C VAL A 156 14.56 -1.45 19.45
N GLY A 157 15.69 -0.80 19.76
CA GLY A 157 17.03 -1.24 19.40
C GLY A 157 17.45 -0.79 18.00
N ASP A 158 18.77 -0.71 17.80
CA ASP A 158 19.35 -0.29 16.52
C ASP A 158 18.98 -1.23 15.37
N GLY A 159 18.71 -0.65 14.21
CA GLY A 159 18.32 -1.40 13.01
C GLY A 159 16.91 -1.98 13.04
N ARG A 160 16.10 -1.63 14.04
CA ARG A 160 14.70 -2.05 14.16
C ARG A 160 13.74 -0.86 14.20
N LYS A 161 12.48 -1.15 13.89
CA LYS A 161 11.34 -0.24 14.02
C LYS A 161 10.17 -0.96 14.66
N SER A 162 9.34 -0.22 15.38
CA SER A 162 8.09 -0.72 15.92
C SER A 162 6.95 -0.23 15.05
N ILE A 163 6.09 -1.13 14.58
CA ILE A 163 4.91 -0.80 13.79
C ILE A 163 3.68 -1.25 14.55
N ALA A 164 2.75 -0.31 14.79
CA ALA A 164 1.46 -0.60 15.41
C ALA A 164 0.37 -0.69 14.34
N PHE A 165 -0.42 -1.75 14.42
CA PHE A 165 -1.50 -2.06 13.48
C PHE A 165 -2.84 -2.10 14.20
N ARG A 166 -3.86 -1.52 13.57
CA ARG A 166 -5.26 -1.80 13.90
C ARG A 166 -5.68 -3.03 13.12
N VAL A 167 -6.09 -4.04 13.84
CA VAL A 167 -6.48 -5.34 13.31
C VAL A 167 -7.97 -5.56 13.53
N GLU A 168 -8.67 -6.02 12.51
CA GLU A 168 -10.10 -6.33 12.55
C GLU A 168 -10.35 -7.78 12.13
N PHE A 169 -10.81 -8.61 13.06
CA PHE A 169 -11.24 -9.97 12.81
C PHE A 169 -12.75 -10.03 12.66
N ARG A 170 -13.23 -10.74 11.65
CA ARG A 170 -14.67 -10.90 11.40
C ARG A 170 -14.96 -12.16 10.60
N SER A 171 -15.73 -13.06 11.21
CA SER A 171 -16.29 -14.21 10.50
C SER A 171 -17.54 -13.81 9.70
N PRO A 172 -17.71 -14.34 8.48
CA PRO A 172 -18.94 -14.15 7.71
C PRO A 172 -20.10 -15.01 8.21
N GLU A 173 -19.85 -16.02 9.06
CA GLU A 173 -20.82 -17.05 9.43
C GLU A 173 -21.30 -16.96 10.88
N ARG A 174 -20.54 -16.30 11.76
CA ARG A 174 -20.84 -16.23 13.20
C ARG A 174 -20.12 -15.09 13.90
N THR A 175 -20.57 -14.78 15.10
CA THR A 175 -19.82 -13.92 16.03
C THR A 175 -18.59 -14.68 16.52
N LEU A 176 -17.41 -14.08 16.39
CA LEU A 176 -16.17 -14.64 16.94
C LEU A 176 -16.17 -14.50 18.47
N THR A 177 -15.65 -15.51 19.17
CA THR A 177 -15.36 -15.39 20.60
C THR A 177 -13.97 -14.78 20.82
N ASP A 178 -13.69 -14.32 22.04
CA ASP A 178 -12.39 -13.79 22.40
C ASP A 178 -11.27 -14.83 22.25
N GLU A 179 -11.55 -16.11 22.56
CA GLU A 179 -10.60 -17.21 22.39
C GLU A 179 -10.26 -17.46 20.92
N GLU A 180 -11.24 -17.33 20.02
CA GLU A 180 -11.03 -17.53 18.59
C GLU A 180 -10.25 -16.38 17.96
N ALA A 181 -10.55 -15.14 18.36
CA ALA A 181 -9.76 -13.99 17.95
C ALA A 181 -8.33 -14.07 18.50
N ALA A 182 -8.14 -14.54 19.75
CA ALA A 182 -6.82 -14.79 20.30
C ALA A 182 -6.04 -15.84 19.49
N ALA A 183 -6.67 -16.95 19.10
CA ALA A 183 -6.04 -17.96 18.26
C ALA A 183 -5.66 -17.41 16.87
N GLN A 184 -6.50 -16.57 16.26
CA GLN A 184 -6.19 -15.89 15.00
C GLN A 184 -5.03 -14.91 15.14
N ARG A 185 -5.02 -14.10 16.20
CA ARG A 185 -3.88 -13.23 16.55
C ARG A 185 -2.59 -14.04 16.68
N ASP A 186 -2.62 -15.17 17.39
CA ASP A 186 -1.42 -15.97 17.61
C ASP A 186 -0.89 -16.59 16.30
N LYS A 187 -1.77 -16.90 15.32
CA LYS A 187 -1.34 -17.26 13.96
C LYS A 187 -0.60 -16.12 13.26
N ILE A 188 -1.11 -14.89 13.34
CA ILE A 188 -0.43 -13.69 12.80
C ILE A 188 0.94 -13.53 13.47
N VAL A 189 1.00 -13.59 14.80
CA VAL A 189 2.26 -13.44 15.53
C VAL A 189 3.28 -14.49 15.09
N ASN A 190 2.85 -15.74 14.94
CA ASN A 190 3.73 -16.82 14.54
C ASN A 190 4.25 -16.67 13.10
N VAL A 191 3.38 -16.36 12.12
CA VAL A 191 3.83 -16.19 10.73
C VAL A 191 4.77 -15.01 10.60
N LEU A 192 4.46 -13.87 11.25
CA LEU A 192 5.31 -12.69 11.16
C LEU A 192 6.67 -12.89 11.86
N LYS A 193 6.68 -13.64 12.96
CA LYS A 193 7.93 -14.03 13.62
C LYS A 193 8.79 -14.92 12.75
N LEU A 194 8.20 -15.93 12.11
CA LEU A 194 8.92 -16.91 11.30
C LEU A 194 9.47 -16.30 10.00
N GLU A 195 8.68 -15.47 9.32
CA GLU A 195 9.04 -14.94 8.00
C GLU A 195 9.87 -13.65 8.07
N PHE A 196 9.58 -12.78 9.05
CA PHE A 196 10.16 -11.43 9.10
C PHE A 196 10.97 -11.15 10.38
N GLY A 197 11.13 -12.13 11.27
CA GLY A 197 11.76 -11.92 12.58
C GLY A 197 10.99 -10.91 13.44
N ALA A 198 9.67 -10.80 13.24
CA ALA A 198 8.81 -9.90 13.99
C ALA A 198 8.64 -10.37 15.44
N GLU A 199 8.66 -9.43 16.38
CA GLU A 199 8.43 -9.70 17.80
C GLU A 199 7.24 -8.86 18.27
N LEU A 200 6.20 -9.53 18.77
CA LEU A 200 5.04 -8.85 19.35
C LEU A 200 5.46 -8.13 20.65
N ARG A 201 5.10 -6.86 20.76
CA ARG A 201 5.37 -6.01 21.93
C ARG A 201 4.13 -5.78 22.79
N SER A 202 2.96 -5.61 22.16
CA SER A 202 1.66 -5.37 22.79
C SER A 202 0.54 -5.76 21.86
#